data_AF-A0A920NET8-F1
#
_entry.id   AF-A0A920NET8-F1
#
_cell.length_a   1.000
_cell.length_b   1.000
_cell.length_c   1.000
_cell.angle_alpha   90.00
_cell.angle_beta   90.00
_cell.angle_gamma   90.00
#
_symmetry.space_group_name_H-M   'P 1'
#
loop_
_entity.id
_entity.type
_entity.pdbx_description
1 polymer ?
#
loop_
_entity_poly.entity_id
_entity_poly.type
_entity_poly.pdbx_seq_one_letter_code
_entity_poly.pdbx_strand_id
1 'polypeptide(L)'
;MVASIKPIHSLASYLMDGIGKPDLIVDGYSSPHGFALKPSHAKMLQEADIIFYVGEDLENFLEKPLKSIAKKAEKIELMEIKGLNKLKFRERNIFDGHDDHGHDEDGHKEDDHDDEHKHEEGGHKEDDHDDDHKHEEDGHKEDDHDDHKHEEDGHKEDDHDDHGHDEDGHEGHAHGEYDPHIWLDPENAKVILNEMVSI
;
A
#
# COMPACT_ATOMS: atom_id res chain seq x y z
N MET A 1 17.75 -17.28 -15.20
CA MET A 1 16.48 -16.63 -15.55
C MET A 1 15.77 -16.22 -14.28
N VAL A 2 15.24 -15.00 -14.23
CA VAL A 2 14.51 -14.46 -13.08
C VAL A 2 13.12 -14.00 -13.53
N ALA A 3 12.10 -14.28 -12.74
CA ALA A 3 10.75 -13.76 -12.93
C ALA A 3 10.36 -12.86 -11.74
N SER A 4 9.70 -11.74 -12.01
CA SER A 4 9.28 -10.78 -10.98
C SER A 4 8.22 -11.35 -10.04
N ILE A 5 7.18 -11.98 -10.58
CA ILE A 5 5.97 -12.42 -9.86
C ILE A 5 5.60 -13.87 -10.17
N LYS A 6 4.79 -14.48 -9.30
CA LYS A 6 4.42 -15.90 -9.39
C LYS A 6 3.75 -16.33 -10.70
N PRO A 7 2.79 -15.58 -11.28
CA PRO A 7 2.17 -15.99 -12.55
C PRO A 7 3.21 -16.16 -13.67
N ILE A 8 4.14 -15.22 -13.78
CA ILE A 8 5.21 -15.24 -14.78
C ILE A 8 6.23 -16.33 -14.46
N HIS A 9 6.59 -16.50 -13.18
CA HIS A 9 7.46 -17.58 -12.71
C HIS A 9 6.89 -18.96 -13.02
N SER A 10 5.58 -19.16 -12.92
CA SER A 10 4.93 -20.43 -13.26
C SER A 10 5.07 -20.77 -14.73
N LEU A 11 4.90 -19.79 -15.63
CA LEU A 11 5.09 -19.97 -17.07
C LEU A 11 6.56 -20.30 -17.38
N ALA A 12 7.49 -19.51 -16.84
CA ALA A 12 8.92 -19.74 -16.99
C ALA A 12 9.35 -21.12 -16.46
N SER A 13 8.83 -21.54 -15.30
CA SER A 13 9.13 -22.85 -14.71
C SER A 13 8.65 -23.99 -15.59
N TYR A 14 7.49 -23.85 -16.23
CA TYR A 14 7.00 -24.85 -17.18
C TYR A 14 7.92 -24.99 -18.39
N LEU A 15 8.42 -23.87 -18.93
CA LEU A 15 9.36 -23.88 -20.06
C LEU A 15 10.75 -24.44 -19.68
N MET A 16 11.19 -24.20 -18.45
CA MET A 16 12.51 -24.62 -17.98
C MET A 16 12.55 -26.03 -17.37
N ASP A 17 11.43 -26.77 -17.35
CA ASP A 17 11.37 -28.10 -16.75
C ASP A 17 12.43 -29.04 -17.34
N GLY A 18 13.18 -29.71 -16.46
CA GLY A 18 14.31 -30.57 -16.84
C GLY A 18 15.62 -29.85 -17.23
N ILE A 19 15.62 -28.52 -17.38
CA ILE A 19 16.80 -27.73 -17.77
C ILE A 19 17.33 -26.90 -16.59
N GLY A 20 16.44 -26.32 -15.80
CA GLY A 20 16.81 -25.49 -14.66
C GLY A 20 15.60 -24.98 -13.90
N LYS A 21 15.84 -24.13 -12.89
CA LYS A 21 14.78 -23.50 -12.10
C LYS A 21 14.93 -21.99 -12.20
N PRO A 22 13.90 -21.26 -12.67
CA PRO A 22 13.93 -19.80 -12.63
C PRO A 22 13.82 -19.32 -11.18
N ASP A 23 14.49 -18.21 -10.88
CA ASP A 23 14.35 -17.54 -9.59
C ASP A 23 13.12 -16.61 -9.59
N LEU A 24 12.56 -16.35 -8.41
CA LEU A 24 11.38 -15.50 -8.20
C LEU A 24 11.74 -14.34 -7.27
N ILE A 25 11.38 -13.10 -7.66
CA ILE A 25 11.62 -11.91 -6.85
C ILE A 25 10.57 -11.75 -5.75
N VAL A 26 9.30 -11.61 -6.14
CA VAL A 26 8.18 -11.45 -5.21
C VAL A 26 7.71 -12.83 -4.76
N ASP A 27 8.39 -13.37 -3.76
CA ASP A 27 8.09 -14.65 -3.15
C ASP A 27 7.08 -14.54 -1.99
N GLY A 28 6.67 -15.70 -1.45
CA GLY A 28 5.78 -15.73 -0.27
C GLY A 28 4.42 -15.08 -0.51
N TYR A 29 3.91 -14.32 0.47
CA TYR A 29 2.60 -13.64 0.41
C TYR A 29 2.73 -12.15 0.09
N SER A 30 3.90 -11.71 -0.36
CA SER A 30 4.14 -10.29 -0.63
C SER A 30 3.43 -9.82 -1.89
N SER A 31 2.97 -8.57 -1.87
CA SER A 31 2.36 -7.91 -3.02
C SER A 31 3.41 -7.22 -3.88
N PRO A 32 3.32 -7.29 -5.23
CA PRO A 32 4.22 -6.58 -6.13
C PRO A 32 4.10 -5.05 -6.01
N HIS A 33 2.94 -4.50 -5.64
CA HIS A 33 2.77 -3.05 -5.52
C HIS A 33 3.54 -2.43 -4.34
N GLY A 34 3.85 -3.22 -3.30
CA GLY A 34 4.50 -2.75 -2.07
C GLY A 34 5.78 -3.51 -1.73
N PHE A 35 6.41 -4.16 -2.71
CA PHE A 35 7.54 -5.02 -2.44
C PHE A 35 8.81 -4.24 -2.12
N ALA A 36 9.49 -4.61 -1.03
CA ALA A 36 10.79 -4.07 -0.66
C ALA A 36 11.92 -5.05 -1.04
N LEU A 37 12.86 -4.61 -1.88
CA LEU A 37 14.00 -5.44 -2.25
C LEU A 37 14.96 -5.67 -1.09
N LYS A 38 15.40 -6.93 -0.95
CA LYS A 38 16.46 -7.35 -0.03
C LYS A 38 17.80 -7.37 -0.77
N PRO A 39 18.95 -7.31 -0.06
CA PRO A 39 20.26 -7.45 -0.68
C PRO A 39 20.43 -8.75 -1.50
N SER A 40 19.78 -9.84 -1.08
CA SER A 40 19.75 -11.10 -1.84
C SER A 40 19.07 -10.95 -3.20
N HIS A 41 18.01 -10.14 -3.32
CA HIS A 41 17.35 -9.87 -4.59
C HIS A 41 18.24 -9.00 -5.50
N ALA A 42 18.99 -8.05 -4.92
CA ALA A 42 19.96 -7.28 -5.70
C ALA A 42 21.04 -8.19 -6.32
N LYS A 43 21.55 -9.15 -5.54
CA LYS A 43 22.48 -10.16 -6.06
C LYS A 43 21.85 -11.01 -7.16
N MET A 44 20.62 -11.48 -6.97
CA MET A 44 19.86 -12.22 -7.97
C MET A 44 19.72 -11.44 -9.28
N LEU A 45 19.34 -10.15 -9.21
CA LEU A 45 19.24 -9.26 -10.37
C LEU A 45 20.59 -9.04 -11.08
N GLN A 46 21.69 -8.98 -10.32
CA GLN A 46 23.03 -8.77 -10.86
C GLN A 46 23.56 -10.01 -11.61
N GLU A 47 23.20 -11.21 -11.13
CA GLU A 47 23.63 -12.50 -11.68
C GLU A 47 22.71 -13.01 -12.78
N ALA A 48 21.53 -12.42 -12.96
CA ALA A 48 20.57 -12.81 -13.98
C ALA A 48 21.09 -12.57 -15.40
N ASP A 49 20.94 -13.59 -16.27
CA ASP A 49 21.11 -13.42 -17.72
C ASP A 49 19.85 -12.84 -18.39
N ILE A 50 18.66 -13.20 -17.89
CA ILE A 50 17.36 -12.76 -18.40
C ILE A 50 16.41 -12.51 -17.23
N ILE A 51 15.66 -11.41 -17.27
CA ILE A 51 14.64 -11.01 -16.31
C ILE A 51 13.32 -10.74 -17.03
N PHE A 52 12.27 -11.43 -16.62
CA PHE A 52 10.88 -11.15 -17.04
C PHE A 52 10.14 -10.40 -15.93
N TYR A 53 9.52 -9.27 -16.29
CA TYR A 53 8.68 -8.47 -15.40
C TYR A 53 7.48 -7.92 -16.16
N VAL A 54 6.39 -7.58 -15.47
CA VAL A 54 5.17 -7.12 -16.16
C VAL A 54 5.35 -5.70 -16.67
N GLY A 55 5.66 -4.76 -15.79
CA GLY A 55 5.86 -3.36 -16.14
C GLY A 55 5.96 -2.46 -14.92
N GLU A 56 6.32 -1.20 -15.14
CA GLU A 56 6.47 -0.21 -14.06
C GLU A 56 5.18 -0.06 -13.24
N ASP A 57 4.01 -0.01 -13.89
CA ASP A 57 2.70 0.14 -13.24
C ASP A 57 2.37 -0.92 -12.17
N LEU A 58 2.99 -2.11 -12.24
CA LEU A 58 2.81 -3.18 -11.26
C LEU A 58 4.03 -3.32 -10.33
N GLU A 59 5.23 -3.26 -10.88
CA GLU A 59 6.49 -3.51 -10.16
C GLU A 59 7.40 -2.28 -10.10
N ASN A 60 6.86 -1.10 -9.76
CA ASN A 60 7.58 0.17 -9.59
C ASN A 60 8.92 0.03 -8.84
N PHE A 61 8.99 -0.86 -7.84
CA PHE A 61 10.20 -1.14 -7.07
C PHE A 61 11.38 -1.67 -7.91
N LEU A 62 11.14 -2.19 -9.12
CA LEU A 62 12.15 -2.71 -10.05
C LEU A 62 12.76 -1.64 -10.96
N GLU A 63 12.14 -0.48 -11.13
CA GLU A 63 12.56 0.53 -12.12
C GLU A 63 14.03 0.93 -11.97
N LYS A 64 14.44 1.38 -10.78
CA LYS A 64 15.84 1.74 -10.47
C LYS A 64 16.77 0.52 -10.45
N PRO A 65 16.44 -0.61 -9.79
CA PRO A 65 17.25 -1.83 -9.81
C PRO A 65 17.54 -2.38 -11.20
N LEU A 66 16.56 -2.40 -12.10
CA LEU A 66 16.75 -2.88 -13.48
C LEU A 66 17.72 -1.99 -14.27
N LYS A 67 17.69 -0.67 -14.01
CA LYS A 67 18.62 0.30 -14.63
C LYS A 67 20.04 0.25 -14.03
N SER A 68 20.15 0.05 -12.71
CA SER A 68 21.41 0.23 -11.98
C SER A 68 22.15 -1.06 -11.63
N ILE A 69 21.44 -2.17 -11.37
CA ILE A 69 21.99 -3.45 -10.91
C ILE A 69 22.01 -4.48 -12.04
N ALA A 70 20.88 -4.68 -12.72
CA ALA A 70 20.70 -5.68 -13.78
C ALA A 70 21.29 -5.23 -15.14
N LYS A 71 22.56 -4.80 -15.15
CA LYS A 71 23.22 -4.24 -16.35
C LYS A 71 23.56 -5.29 -17.42
N LYS A 72 23.73 -6.56 -17.01
CA LYS A 72 24.07 -7.67 -17.90
C LYS A 72 22.85 -8.43 -18.40
N ALA A 73 21.77 -8.38 -17.62
CA ALA A 73 20.56 -9.11 -17.93
C ALA A 73 19.84 -8.50 -19.14
N GLU A 74 19.34 -9.37 -20.02
CA GLU A 74 18.26 -9.02 -20.91
C GLU A 74 16.98 -8.82 -20.10
N LYS A 75 16.26 -7.73 -20.36
CA LYS A 75 15.10 -7.29 -19.58
C LYS A 75 13.89 -7.28 -20.49
N ILE A 76 12.95 -8.18 -20.21
CA ILE A 76 11.74 -8.34 -21.00
C ILE A 76 10.56 -7.80 -20.20
N GLU A 77 10.07 -6.65 -20.64
CA GLU A 77 8.86 -6.02 -20.12
C GLU A 77 7.63 -6.60 -20.82
N LEU A 78 6.87 -7.42 -20.11
CA LEU A 78 5.78 -8.17 -20.71
C LEU A 78 4.64 -7.28 -21.20
N MET A 79 4.45 -6.10 -20.61
CA MET A 79 3.48 -5.11 -21.11
C MET A 79 3.86 -4.56 -22.49
N GLU A 80 5.13 -4.65 -22.92
CA GLU A 80 5.61 -4.09 -24.19
C GLU A 80 5.91 -5.13 -25.26
N ILE A 81 5.62 -6.40 -25.01
CA ILE A 81 5.84 -7.47 -25.99
C ILE A 81 4.85 -7.37 -27.15
N LYS A 82 5.31 -7.76 -28.33
CA LYS A 82 4.50 -7.69 -29.55
C LYS A 82 3.36 -8.70 -29.51
N GLY A 83 2.17 -8.27 -29.92
CA GLY A 83 0.99 -9.13 -30.00
C GLY A 83 0.23 -9.29 -28.68
N LEU A 84 0.69 -8.65 -27.60
CA LEU A 84 -0.06 -8.60 -26.35
C LEU A 84 -1.36 -7.79 -26.52
N ASN A 85 -2.46 -8.32 -26.02
CA ASN A 85 -3.73 -7.61 -25.94
C ASN A 85 -3.78 -6.82 -24.62
N LYS A 86 -3.56 -5.50 -24.67
CA LYS A 86 -3.65 -4.60 -23.51
C LYS A 86 -5.12 -4.25 -23.25
N LEU A 87 -5.65 -4.69 -22.12
CA LEU A 87 -7.03 -4.41 -21.70
C LEU A 87 -7.06 -3.22 -20.74
N LYS A 88 -8.13 -2.42 -20.79
CA LYS A 88 -8.37 -1.39 -19.77
C LYS A 88 -8.90 -2.02 -18.48
N PHE A 89 -8.82 -1.28 -17.38
CA PHE A 89 -9.46 -1.65 -16.12
C PHE A 89 -10.95 -1.94 -16.33
N ARG A 90 -11.44 -2.96 -15.62
CA ARG A 90 -12.86 -3.29 -15.64
C ARG A 90 -13.62 -2.27 -14.80
N GLU A 91 -14.56 -1.56 -15.42
CA GLU A 91 -15.33 -0.49 -14.77
C GLU A 91 -16.48 -0.99 -13.89
N ARG A 92 -16.82 -2.29 -13.88
CA ARG A 92 -17.97 -2.82 -13.12
C ARG A 92 -17.72 -4.17 -12.46
N ASN A 93 -18.12 -4.28 -11.20
CA ASN A 93 -18.29 -5.55 -10.50
C ASN A 93 -19.51 -6.29 -11.08
N ILE A 94 -19.30 -7.46 -11.68
CA ILE A 94 -20.36 -8.33 -12.19
C ILE A 94 -21.19 -9.02 -11.07
N PHE A 95 -20.87 -8.73 -9.81
CA PHE A 95 -21.47 -9.33 -8.62
C PHE A 95 -22.45 -8.40 -7.88
N ASP A 96 -22.58 -7.15 -8.31
CA ASP A 96 -23.37 -6.07 -7.68
C ASP A 96 -24.90 -6.24 -7.81
N GLY A 97 -25.38 -7.44 -8.12
CA GLY A 97 -26.79 -7.71 -8.42
C GLY A 97 -27.64 -8.22 -7.24
N HIS A 98 -27.18 -8.12 -5.99
CA HIS A 98 -27.87 -8.74 -4.85
C HIS A 98 -27.96 -7.93 -3.56
N ASP A 99 -27.78 -6.61 -3.57
CA ASP A 99 -28.08 -5.76 -2.41
C ASP A 99 -29.19 -4.76 -2.74
N ASP A 100 -30.40 -5.28 -2.99
CA ASP A 100 -31.64 -4.49 -2.92
C ASP A 100 -32.37 -4.88 -1.62
N HIS A 101 -31.85 -4.38 -0.50
CA HIS A 101 -32.63 -4.28 0.73
C HIS A 101 -33.19 -2.85 0.80
N GLY A 102 -34.35 -2.68 0.17
CA GLY A 102 -35.17 -1.49 0.32
C GLY A 102 -35.46 -1.20 1.79
N HIS A 103 -34.94 -0.08 2.28
CA HIS A 103 -35.38 0.56 3.50
C HIS A 103 -36.49 1.56 3.16
N ASP A 104 -37.71 1.05 2.98
CA ASP A 104 -38.90 1.81 3.34
C ASP A 104 -39.16 1.54 4.82
N GLU A 105 -39.04 2.56 5.67
CA GLU A 105 -40.13 2.99 6.58
C GLU A 105 -39.69 4.13 7.50
N ASP A 106 -40.58 5.13 7.52
CA ASP A 106 -41.00 5.95 8.65
C ASP A 106 -40.12 7.12 9.16
N GLY A 107 -40.64 8.30 8.85
CA GLY A 107 -40.23 9.56 9.45
C GLY A 107 -40.56 9.65 10.93
N HIS A 108 -39.59 10.14 11.69
CA HIS A 108 -39.80 10.68 13.02
C HIS A 108 -39.45 12.17 13.03
N LYS A 109 -40.47 12.98 13.30
CA LYS A 109 -40.34 14.39 13.68
C LYS A 109 -39.84 14.49 15.12
N GLU A 110 -39.01 15.51 15.32
CA GLU A 110 -38.81 16.38 16.49
C GLU A 110 -38.78 15.73 17.88
N ASP A 111 -37.68 15.93 18.60
CA ASP A 111 -37.72 16.39 19.99
C ASP A 111 -36.43 17.17 20.31
N ASP A 112 -36.62 18.47 20.53
CA ASP A 112 -35.74 19.39 21.24
C ASP A 112 -35.47 18.86 22.66
N HIS A 113 -34.22 18.72 23.08
CA HIS A 113 -33.89 18.75 24.50
C HIS A 113 -32.50 19.37 24.77
N ASP A 114 -32.58 20.58 25.33
CA ASP A 114 -31.59 21.39 26.04
C ASP A 114 -30.47 20.62 26.77
N ASP A 115 -29.24 21.05 26.50
CA ASP A 115 -28.05 20.81 27.32
C ASP A 115 -28.08 21.75 28.55
N GLU A 116 -28.28 21.19 29.74
CA GLU A 116 -27.90 21.84 30.99
C GLU A 116 -27.00 20.92 31.84
N HIS A 117 -25.75 21.34 31.98
CA HIS A 117 -24.78 20.81 32.95
C HIS A 117 -25.20 21.09 34.40
N LYS A 118 -24.96 20.13 35.31
CA LYS A 118 -24.47 20.42 36.67
C LYS A 118 -23.76 19.22 37.31
N HIS A 119 -22.57 19.51 37.84
CA HIS A 119 -21.73 18.66 38.67
C HIS A 119 -22.39 18.33 40.02
N GLU A 120 -22.05 17.19 40.62
CA GLU A 120 -21.43 17.15 41.97
C GLU A 120 -20.99 15.73 42.38
N GLU A 121 -20.06 15.72 43.32
CA GLU A 121 -19.18 14.63 43.74
C GLU A 121 -19.84 13.54 44.61
N GLY A 122 -19.12 12.42 44.75
CA GLY A 122 -19.10 11.69 46.03
C GLY A 122 -18.99 10.18 45.92
N GLY A 123 -17.88 9.62 46.42
CA GLY A 123 -17.93 8.35 47.15
C GLY A 123 -16.95 7.25 46.76
N HIS A 124 -15.74 7.35 47.31
CA HIS A 124 -14.88 6.30 47.88
C HIS A 124 -14.83 4.90 47.25
N LYS A 125 -13.60 4.45 46.98
CA LYS A 125 -13.06 3.25 47.64
C LYS A 125 -11.53 3.31 47.71
N GLU A 126 -11.05 3.27 48.95
CA GLU A 126 -9.69 2.95 49.34
C GLU A 126 -9.45 1.46 49.04
N ASP A 127 -8.27 1.12 48.55
CA ASP A 127 -7.62 -0.16 48.79
C ASP A 127 -6.11 0.10 48.81
N ASP A 128 -5.55 0.01 50.02
CA ASP A 128 -4.13 -0.01 50.32
C ASP A 128 -3.44 -1.17 49.59
N HIS A 129 -2.22 -0.95 49.09
CA HIS A 129 -1.13 -1.93 49.26
C HIS A 129 0.24 -1.24 49.15
N ASP A 130 1.00 -1.42 50.24
CA ASP A 130 2.35 -0.98 50.53
C ASP A 130 3.46 -1.56 49.63
N ASP A 131 4.55 -0.76 49.57
CA ASP A 131 5.98 -1.08 49.52
C ASP A 131 6.55 -1.97 48.40
N ASP A 132 7.36 -1.38 47.52
CA ASP A 132 8.84 -1.39 47.65
C ASP A 132 9.48 -0.94 46.31
N HIS A 133 10.37 0.07 46.34
CA HIS A 133 11.75 -0.02 45.85
C HIS A 133 12.42 1.36 45.71
N LYS A 134 13.50 1.49 46.50
CA LYS A 134 14.51 2.56 46.53
C LYS A 134 15.10 2.90 45.16
N HIS A 135 15.34 4.19 44.92
CA HIS A 135 16.44 4.64 44.07
C HIS A 135 17.32 5.63 44.85
N GLU A 136 18.60 5.29 44.96
CA GLU A 136 19.66 6.15 45.49
C GLU A 136 20.18 7.12 44.42
N GLU A 137 20.36 8.37 44.86
CA GLU A 137 21.36 9.42 44.60
C GLU A 137 22.04 9.65 43.23
N ASP A 138 21.95 10.95 42.86
CA ASP A 138 23.02 11.89 42.49
C ASP A 138 23.54 12.07 41.05
N GLY A 139 23.46 13.34 40.60
CA GLY A 139 24.19 13.86 39.44
C GLY A 139 23.76 15.26 38.94
N HIS A 140 24.12 16.31 39.70
CA HIS A 140 23.91 17.76 39.50
C HIS A 140 24.15 18.39 38.09
N LYS A 141 23.41 19.50 37.80
CA LYS A 141 23.86 20.92 37.62
C LYS A 141 22.84 21.69 36.73
N GLU A 142 22.09 22.65 37.27
CA GLU A 142 22.31 24.12 37.27
C GLU A 142 22.60 24.75 35.90
N ASP A 143 21.71 25.64 35.44
CA ASP A 143 22.05 27.03 35.08
C ASP A 143 20.79 27.90 34.83
N ASP A 144 20.94 29.16 35.23
CA ASP A 144 19.98 30.24 35.48
C ASP A 144 19.32 30.91 34.25
N HIS A 145 18.07 31.36 34.50
CA HIS A 145 17.37 32.64 34.23
C HIS A 145 17.56 33.55 32.97
N ASP A 146 16.49 34.34 32.78
CA ASP A 146 16.29 35.59 32.00
C ASP A 146 15.95 35.43 30.49
N ASP A 147 14.99 36.13 29.87
CA ASP A 147 14.36 37.40 30.25
C ASP A 147 13.05 37.69 29.47
N HIS A 148 12.30 38.64 30.02
CA HIS A 148 11.04 39.32 29.70
C HIS A 148 10.36 39.45 28.29
N LYS A 149 9.02 39.54 28.41
CA LYS A 149 8.02 40.46 27.77
C LYS A 149 7.52 40.23 26.34
N HIS A 150 6.19 40.17 26.18
CA HIS A 150 5.40 41.24 25.56
C HIS A 150 3.89 41.15 25.91
N GLU A 151 3.28 42.32 26.08
CA GLU A 151 1.86 42.59 26.32
C GLU A 151 1.05 42.70 25.01
N GLU A 152 -0.27 42.66 25.20
CA GLU A 152 -1.38 43.22 24.41
C GLU A 152 -1.96 42.51 23.16
N ASP A 153 -3.25 42.20 23.33
CA ASP A 153 -4.40 42.49 22.45
C ASP A 153 -4.66 41.72 21.16
N GLY A 154 -5.91 41.21 21.09
CA GLY A 154 -6.67 41.18 19.84
C GLY A 154 -7.55 39.95 19.67
N HIS A 155 -8.78 40.02 20.17
CA HIS A 155 -9.91 39.18 19.71
C HIS A 155 -9.98 39.14 18.18
N LYS A 156 -10.23 37.96 17.59
CA LYS A 156 -11.30 37.75 16.60
C LYS A 156 -11.77 36.29 16.59
N GLU A 157 -13.08 36.17 16.58
CA GLU A 157 -13.87 34.99 16.25
C GLU A 157 -13.50 34.54 14.85
N ASP A 158 -13.21 33.25 14.68
CA ASP A 158 -13.25 32.60 13.37
C ASP A 158 -14.39 31.57 13.42
N ASP A 159 -15.41 31.88 12.62
CA ASP A 159 -16.55 31.05 12.30
C ASP A 159 -16.13 29.60 11.99
N HIS A 160 -16.88 28.66 12.55
CA HIS A 160 -16.88 27.28 12.10
C HIS A 160 -17.55 27.21 10.73
N ASP A 161 -16.75 27.31 9.67
CA ASP A 161 -17.19 26.95 8.34
C ASP A 161 -17.47 25.43 8.30
N ASP A 162 -18.75 25.14 8.08
CA ASP A 162 -19.34 23.86 7.74
C ASP A 162 -18.62 23.26 6.53
N HIS A 163 -17.66 22.38 6.80
CA HIS A 163 -17.12 21.50 5.76
C HIS A 163 -18.18 20.43 5.46
N GLY A 164 -19.11 20.81 4.58
CA GLY A 164 -19.83 19.84 3.76
C GLY A 164 -18.81 18.86 3.19
N HIS A 165 -18.94 17.59 3.59
CA HIS A 165 -18.22 16.50 2.97
C HIS A 165 -18.76 16.37 1.54
N ASP A 166 -18.21 17.20 0.66
CA ASP A 166 -18.19 16.96 -0.78
C ASP A 166 -17.64 15.55 -0.95
N GLU A 167 -18.41 14.75 -1.69
CA GLU A 167 -18.16 13.36 -2.00
C GLU A 167 -16.67 13.12 -2.24
N ASP A 168 -16.06 12.30 -1.38
CA ASP A 168 -14.76 11.68 -1.59
C ASP A 168 -14.85 10.80 -2.85
N GLY A 169 -14.80 11.45 -4.01
CA GLY A 169 -14.50 10.82 -5.29
C GLY A 169 -13.10 10.26 -5.16
N HIS A 170 -13.01 9.01 -4.71
CA HIS A 170 -11.78 8.26 -4.53
C HIS A 170 -10.85 8.53 -5.71
N GLU A 171 -9.83 9.36 -5.50
CA GLU A 171 -8.75 9.58 -6.45
C GLU A 171 -8.12 8.23 -6.71
N GLY A 172 -8.44 7.69 -7.89
CA GLY A 172 -8.05 6.36 -8.31
C GLY A 172 -6.55 6.20 -8.11
N HIS A 173 -6.20 5.21 -7.29
CA HIS A 173 -4.85 4.72 -7.16
C HIS A 173 -4.21 4.68 -8.55
N ALA A 174 -3.09 5.39 -8.71
CA ALA A 174 -2.40 5.60 -9.98
C ALA A 174 -1.99 4.24 -10.58
N HIS A 175 -2.92 3.65 -11.30
CA HIS A 175 -2.72 2.52 -12.18
C HIS A 175 -2.61 3.12 -13.59
N GLY A 176 -1.65 2.65 -14.39
CA GLY A 176 -1.46 3.14 -15.76
C GLY A 176 -2.72 3.02 -16.63
N GLU A 177 -2.62 3.31 -17.93
CA GLU A 177 -3.80 3.29 -18.83
C GLU A 177 -4.44 1.89 -18.93
N TYR A 178 -3.66 0.82 -18.72
CA TYR A 178 -4.04 -0.56 -18.95
C TYR A 178 -3.90 -1.41 -17.67
N ASP A 179 -4.72 -2.46 -17.57
CA ASP A 179 -4.65 -3.43 -16.49
C ASP A 179 -3.36 -4.27 -16.60
N PRO A 180 -2.44 -4.20 -15.61
CA PRO A 180 -1.20 -4.96 -15.66
C PRO A 180 -1.40 -6.45 -15.38
N HIS A 181 -2.60 -6.92 -15.01
CA HIS A 181 -2.88 -8.32 -14.73
C HIS A 181 -3.05 -9.16 -16.01
N ILE A 182 -2.15 -8.96 -16.98
CA ILE A 182 -2.19 -9.52 -18.34
C ILE A 182 -2.20 -11.05 -18.38
N TRP A 183 -1.72 -11.71 -17.33
CA TRP A 183 -1.73 -13.18 -17.22
C TRP A 183 -3.12 -13.77 -16.97
N LEU A 184 -4.12 -12.94 -16.61
CA LEU A 184 -5.50 -13.39 -16.42
C LEU A 184 -6.20 -13.68 -17.75
N ASP A 185 -5.69 -13.16 -18.87
CA ASP A 185 -6.15 -13.51 -20.21
C ASP A 185 -5.35 -14.71 -20.76
N PRO A 186 -5.98 -15.88 -20.99
CA PRO A 186 -5.30 -17.05 -21.55
C PRO A 186 -4.66 -16.82 -22.92
N GLU A 187 -5.17 -15.89 -23.74
CA GLU A 187 -4.56 -15.57 -25.03
C GLU A 187 -3.26 -14.80 -24.83
N ASN A 188 -3.21 -13.87 -23.87
CA ASN A 188 -1.96 -13.21 -23.49
C ASN A 188 -0.94 -14.21 -22.92
N ALA A 189 -1.38 -15.21 -22.15
CA ALA A 189 -0.47 -16.26 -21.65
C ALA A 189 0.24 -17.02 -22.79
N LYS A 190 -0.44 -17.26 -23.92
CA LYS A 190 0.19 -17.87 -25.11
C LYS A 190 1.23 -16.94 -25.74
N VAL A 191 0.92 -15.64 -25.84
CA VAL A 191 1.85 -14.64 -26.38
C VAL A 191 3.10 -14.55 -25.51
N ILE A 192 2.93 -14.48 -24.19
CA ILE A 192 4.02 -14.46 -23.21
C ILE A 192 4.92 -15.70 -23.36
N LEU A 193 4.32 -16.90 -23.46
CA LEU A 193 5.08 -18.14 -23.66
C LEU A 193 5.87 -18.14 -24.97
N ASN A 194 5.27 -17.66 -26.06
CA ASN A 194 5.97 -17.57 -27.35
C ASN A 194 7.15 -16.60 -27.30
N GLU A 195 6.99 -15.47 -26.61
CA GLU A 195 8.10 -14.53 -26.39
C GLU A 195 9.23 -15.19 -25.60
N MET A 196 8.91 -15.85 -24.49
CA MET A 196 9.89 -16.54 -23.64
C MET A 196 10.70 -17.62 -24.37
N VAL A 197 10.11 -18.31 -25.35
CA VAL A 197 10.78 -19.36 -26.15
C VAL A 197 11.62 -18.80 -27.29
N SER A 198 11.34 -17.56 -27.73
CA SER A 198 12.01 -16.95 -28.88
C SER A 198 13.36 -16.30 -28.54
N ILE A 199 13.69 -16.23 -27.25
CA ILE A 199 14.93 -15.67 -26.68
C ILE A 199 15.93 -16.79 -26.46
#